data_AF-A0A224X448-F1
#
_entry.id   AF-A0A224X448-F1
#
_cell.length_a   1.000
_cell.length_b   1.000
_cell.length_c   1.000
_cell.angle_alpha   90.00
_cell.angle_beta   90.00
_cell.angle_gamma   90.00
#
_symmetry.space_group_name_H-M   'P 1'
#
loop_
_entity.id
_entity.type
_entity.pdbx_description
1 polymer ?
#
loop_
_entity_poly.entity_id
_entity_poly.type
_entity_poly.pdbx_seq_one_letter_code
_entity_poly.pdbx_strand_id
1 'polypeptide(L)'
;MASSCLLSNNNLVQVPPSSFNSLNKSCRLSFFNTTGSLRFNHRVPFQRPLIVKATRKQLEIVYNPEERINKLANAVDEEAPLSRLTLFSPCKINVFLRITSKREDGYHDLASLFHVISLGDIIKFSLSPSRSKDCLSANVPGVPLDEKNLIIKALNLYRKKTGTDKFFWIHLDKKVPTGAGLGGGSSNAATALWAANQFSGSLVTEKELQEWSGEIGSDIPFFFSHGAAYCTGRGEIVQDIPPPLPLDLPMVLVKPQEACPTAEVYKRFRLEKTTPVDPLKLLEKISSSGISQDVCINDLETPAFEFVPTLKRLKQRMIAAGRGQYDAVFMSGSGSTIVGIGSPEPPQFIYDEDEYRDVFLSEANFLTREENEWYKQPASATASEPVSEFSKFTE
;
A
#
# COMPACT_ATOMS: atom_id res chain seq x y z
N MET A 1 39.42 23.45 -43.16
CA MET A 1 38.74 24.73 -42.90
C MET A 1 38.35 24.72 -41.43
N ALA A 2 39.24 25.13 -40.51
CA ALA A 2 39.34 26.47 -39.92
C ALA A 2 37.97 26.93 -39.34
N SER A 3 37.77 27.19 -38.05
CA SER A 3 38.69 27.74 -37.05
C SER A 3 38.45 27.23 -35.63
N SER A 4 39.56 27.09 -34.91
CA SER A 4 39.74 27.05 -33.47
C SER A 4 39.86 28.47 -32.88
N CYS A 5 39.47 28.66 -31.63
CA CYS A 5 40.07 29.69 -30.76
C CYS A 5 40.24 29.13 -29.34
N LEU A 6 41.47 29.24 -28.84
CA LEU A 6 41.96 28.85 -27.52
C LEU A 6 41.64 29.95 -26.48
N LEU A 7 41.50 29.60 -25.20
CA LEU A 7 42.53 29.85 -24.17
C LEU A 7 42.01 29.63 -22.74
N SER A 8 42.98 29.23 -21.92
CA SER A 8 43.00 28.71 -20.56
C SER A 8 43.26 29.77 -19.48
N ASN A 9 42.86 29.50 -18.23
CA ASN A 9 43.66 29.64 -16.99
C ASN A 9 42.74 29.34 -15.77
N ASN A 10 42.96 28.28 -14.98
CA ASN A 10 43.90 28.14 -13.86
C ASN A 10 43.85 29.28 -12.82
N ASN A 11 43.33 28.97 -11.62
CA ASN A 11 43.95 29.40 -10.36
C ASN A 11 43.65 28.41 -9.22
N LEU A 12 44.74 27.87 -8.68
CA LEU A 12 44.86 27.18 -7.40
C LEU A 12 44.70 28.17 -6.25
N VAL A 13 44.05 27.73 -5.16
CA VAL A 13 44.45 28.09 -3.79
C VAL A 13 44.33 26.83 -2.93
N GLN A 14 45.42 26.49 -2.24
CA GLN A 14 45.58 25.37 -1.32
C GLN A 14 45.80 25.88 0.12
N VAL A 15 45.12 25.22 1.09
CA VAL A 15 45.65 24.75 2.42
C VAL A 15 45.82 25.84 3.53
N PRO A 16 45.66 25.57 4.86
CA PRO A 16 45.88 24.31 5.61
C PRO A 16 44.81 23.82 6.63
N PRO A 17 45.06 22.65 7.26
CA PRO A 17 44.13 21.92 8.12
C PRO A 17 44.30 22.23 9.61
N SER A 18 43.27 21.98 10.41
CA SER A 18 43.42 21.92 11.87
C SER A 18 42.46 20.92 12.54
N SER A 19 43.09 19.86 13.05
CA SER A 19 42.85 19.23 14.35
C SER A 19 41.46 18.67 14.70
N PHE A 20 41.43 17.33 14.70
CA PHE A 20 40.73 16.50 15.67
C PHE A 20 40.81 17.08 17.09
N ASN A 21 39.69 17.17 17.78
CA ASN A 21 39.65 17.04 19.22
C ASN A 21 38.37 16.33 19.66
N SER A 22 38.55 15.10 20.12
CA SER A 22 37.60 14.30 20.86
C SER A 22 37.29 14.96 22.20
N LEU A 23 36.01 15.20 22.49
CA LEU A 23 35.55 15.44 23.86
C LEU A 23 34.37 14.51 24.13
N ASN A 24 34.74 13.32 24.60
CA ASN A 24 33.92 12.47 25.43
C ASN A 24 33.41 13.29 26.63
N LYS A 25 32.09 13.52 26.70
CA LYS A 25 31.41 13.78 27.97
C LYS A 25 30.51 12.60 28.28
N SER A 26 31.08 11.68 29.07
CA SER A 26 30.34 10.70 29.84
C SER A 26 29.46 11.44 30.86
N CYS A 27 28.14 11.41 30.70
CA CYS A 27 27.25 11.64 31.83
C CYS A 27 27.10 10.32 32.59
N ARG A 28 27.81 10.24 33.72
CA ARG A 28 27.67 9.19 34.72
C ARG A 28 26.24 9.22 35.28
N LEU A 29 25.55 8.09 35.17
CA LEU A 29 24.43 7.73 36.04
C LEU A 29 24.98 7.55 37.46
N SER A 30 24.59 8.44 38.37
CA SER A 30 24.74 8.24 39.81
C SER A 30 23.38 7.95 40.42
N PHE A 31 23.24 6.73 40.92
CA PHE A 31 22.24 6.30 41.89
C PHE A 31 22.17 7.27 43.08
N PHE A 32 20.96 7.69 43.45
CA PHE A 32 20.62 7.96 44.85
C PHE A 32 19.17 7.58 45.12
N ASN A 33 19.03 6.54 45.95
CA ASN A 33 17.82 6.24 46.71
C ASN A 33 17.53 7.41 47.65
N THR A 34 16.27 7.84 47.72
CA THR A 34 15.70 8.31 48.99
C THR A 34 14.23 7.91 49.09
N THR A 35 13.97 7.25 50.22
CA THR A 35 12.71 6.88 50.83
C THR A 35 11.78 8.07 51.06
N GLY A 36 10.47 7.87 50.87
CA GLY A 36 9.45 8.87 51.23
C GLY A 36 8.02 8.34 51.09
N SER A 37 7.61 7.52 52.05
CA SER A 37 6.23 7.04 52.24
C SER A 37 5.32 8.19 52.70
N LEU A 38 4.17 8.38 52.04
CA LEU A 38 2.99 8.99 52.67
C LEU A 38 1.73 8.20 52.30
N ARG A 39 1.30 7.36 53.24
CA ARG A 39 -0.07 6.82 53.33
C ARG A 39 -0.93 7.86 54.04
N PHE A 40 -2.10 8.19 53.49
CA PHE A 40 -3.21 8.73 54.27
C PHE A 40 -4.43 7.81 54.13
N ASN A 41 -4.65 7.04 55.19
CA ASN A 41 -5.92 6.39 55.51
C ASN A 41 -6.86 7.46 56.06
N HIS A 42 -8.10 7.56 55.55
CA HIS A 42 -9.20 8.02 56.37
C HIS A 42 -10.38 7.05 56.32
N ARG A 43 -10.62 6.46 57.50
CA ARG A 43 -11.78 5.66 57.88
C ARG A 43 -13.05 6.51 57.82
N VAL A 44 -14.11 5.94 57.28
CA VAL A 44 -15.48 6.45 57.37
C VAL A 44 -16.05 6.15 58.77
N PRO A 45 -16.65 7.13 59.48
CA PRO A 45 -17.35 6.85 60.73
C PRO A 45 -18.80 6.42 60.46
N PHE A 46 -19.19 5.28 61.03
CA PHE A 46 -20.59 4.86 61.20
C PHE A 46 -21.25 5.66 62.33
N GLN A 47 -22.41 6.27 62.08
CA GLN A 47 -23.33 6.74 63.13
C GLN A 47 -24.69 6.05 63.00
N ARG A 48 -25.27 5.66 64.15
CA ARG A 48 -26.55 4.95 64.31
C ARG A 48 -27.76 5.89 64.10
N PRO A 49 -28.95 5.35 63.75
CA PRO A 49 -30.05 6.13 63.18
C PRO A 49 -30.95 6.78 64.24
N LEU A 50 -31.49 7.95 63.90
CA LEU A 50 -32.67 8.54 64.53
C LEU A 50 -33.88 8.28 63.63
N ILE A 51 -34.88 7.61 64.19
CA ILE A 51 -36.17 7.33 63.54
C ILE A 51 -37.04 8.58 63.63
N VAL A 52 -37.39 9.15 62.48
CA VAL A 52 -38.53 10.08 62.34
C VAL A 52 -39.31 9.66 61.10
N LYS A 53 -40.58 9.25 61.31
CA LYS A 53 -41.54 8.94 60.23
C LYS A 53 -42.01 10.26 59.61
N ALA A 54 -41.74 10.46 58.32
CA ALA A 54 -42.48 11.38 57.47
C ALA A 54 -42.42 10.92 56.01
N THR A 55 -43.59 10.71 55.42
CA THR A 55 -43.79 10.30 54.03
C THR A 55 -43.42 11.43 53.06
N ARG A 56 -42.28 11.29 52.38
CA ARG A 56 -41.92 12.09 51.19
C ARG A 56 -41.37 11.14 50.11
N LYS A 57 -41.96 11.19 48.91
CA LYS A 57 -41.48 10.49 47.72
C LYS A 57 -40.01 10.85 47.50
N GLN A 58 -39.13 9.86 47.63
CA GLN A 58 -37.71 9.98 47.37
C GLN A 58 -37.52 9.92 45.85
N LEU A 59 -37.23 11.06 45.22
CA LEU A 59 -36.74 11.12 43.85
C LEU A 59 -35.31 10.56 43.87
N GLU A 60 -35.18 9.30 43.49
CA GLU A 60 -33.89 8.64 43.30
C GLU A 60 -33.30 9.15 41.99
N ILE A 61 -32.50 10.22 42.07
CA ILE A 61 -31.70 10.65 40.93
C ILE A 61 -30.57 9.63 40.81
N VAL A 62 -30.81 8.58 40.02
CA VAL A 62 -29.80 7.62 39.62
C VAL A 62 -28.84 8.34 38.68
N TYR A 63 -27.76 8.87 39.23
CA TYR A 63 -26.66 9.38 38.44
C TYR A 63 -25.95 8.17 37.82
N ASN A 64 -26.22 7.90 36.54
CA ASN A 64 -25.52 6.87 35.78
C ASN A 64 -24.34 7.51 35.02
N PRO A 65 -23.12 7.51 35.59
CA PRO A 65 -21.96 8.08 34.92
C PRO A 65 -21.65 7.39 33.59
N GLU A 66 -21.96 6.10 33.45
CA GLU A 66 -21.73 5.34 32.21
C GLU A 66 -22.65 5.81 31.09
N GLU A 67 -23.93 6.06 31.38
CA GLU A 67 -24.88 6.58 30.37
C GLU A 67 -24.50 8.00 29.94
N ARG A 68 -23.98 8.82 30.86
CA ARG A 68 -23.48 10.17 30.55
C ARG A 68 -22.18 10.11 29.74
N ILE A 69 -21.26 9.21 30.07
CA ILE A 69 -20.03 8.96 29.31
C ILE A 69 -20.37 8.45 27.91
N ASN A 70 -21.35 7.55 27.77
CA ASN A 70 -21.78 7.04 26.46
C ASN A 70 -22.49 8.12 25.63
N LYS A 71 -23.34 8.95 26.24
CA LYS A 71 -23.93 10.13 25.57
C LYS A 71 -22.89 11.17 25.17
N LEU A 72 -21.87 11.40 26.01
CA LEU A 72 -20.74 12.27 25.69
C LEU A 72 -19.86 11.65 24.60
N ALA A 73 -19.60 10.35 24.60
CA ALA A 73 -18.86 9.66 23.55
C ALA A 73 -19.59 9.74 22.20
N ASN A 74 -20.89 9.49 22.19
CA ASN A 74 -21.71 9.62 20.99
C ASN A 74 -21.80 11.08 20.50
N ALA A 75 -21.91 12.06 21.39
CA ALA A 75 -21.90 13.48 21.03
C ALA A 75 -20.52 13.96 20.54
N VAL A 76 -19.43 13.39 21.08
CA VAL A 76 -18.07 13.62 20.61
C VAL A 76 -17.87 12.98 19.24
N ASP A 77 -18.41 11.80 18.97
CA ASP A 77 -18.32 11.15 17.65
C ASP A 77 -19.17 11.86 16.58
N GLU A 78 -20.29 12.50 16.96
CA GLU A 78 -21.09 13.33 16.02
C GLU A 78 -20.49 14.73 15.77
N GLU A 79 -19.72 15.29 16.71
CA GLU A 79 -19.14 16.64 16.58
C GLU A 79 -17.61 16.68 16.35
N ALA A 80 -16.88 15.56 16.50
CA ALA A 80 -15.44 15.55 16.31
C ALA A 80 -15.07 15.45 14.82
N PRO A 81 -14.20 16.35 14.30
CA PRO A 81 -13.61 16.13 13.01
C PRO A 81 -12.81 14.81 13.04
N LEU A 82 -12.97 13.99 11.99
CA LEU A 82 -12.12 12.84 11.69
C LEU A 82 -10.67 13.18 12.06
N SER A 83 -10.16 12.57 13.13
CA SER A 83 -8.83 12.93 13.69
C SER A 83 -7.76 11.91 13.28
N ARG A 84 -8.18 10.69 12.95
CA ARG A 84 -7.33 9.59 12.51
C ARG A 84 -8.04 8.70 11.50
N LEU A 85 -7.30 8.17 10.54
CA LEU A 85 -7.74 7.15 9.59
C LEU A 85 -6.67 6.08 9.46
N THR A 86 -7.08 4.81 9.41
CA THR A 86 -6.19 3.69 9.06
C THR A 86 -6.76 3.02 7.81
N LEU A 87 -5.98 2.98 6.74
CA LEU A 87 -6.47 2.58 5.43
C LEU A 87 -5.58 1.51 4.82
N PHE A 88 -6.24 0.59 4.13
CA PHE A 88 -5.58 -0.42 3.33
C PHE A 88 -5.21 0.15 1.96
N SER A 89 -3.98 -0.06 1.53
CA SER A 89 -3.45 0.40 0.25
C SER A 89 -3.09 -0.82 -0.59
N PRO A 90 -4.02 -1.33 -1.41
CA PRO A 90 -3.87 -2.62 -2.07
C PRO A 90 -2.87 -2.56 -3.23
N CYS A 91 -2.41 -3.71 -3.68
CA CYS A 91 -1.64 -3.86 -4.91
C CYS A 91 -2.55 -4.08 -6.11
N LYS A 92 -1.93 -4.05 -7.29
CA LYS A 92 -2.52 -4.53 -8.53
C LYS A 92 -1.67 -5.61 -9.17
N ILE A 93 -2.28 -6.36 -10.08
CA ILE A 93 -1.59 -7.13 -11.09
C ILE A 93 -2.03 -6.72 -12.49
N ASN A 94 -1.18 -7.01 -13.46
CA ASN A 94 -1.51 -6.94 -14.89
C ASN A 94 -1.85 -8.34 -15.36
N VAL A 95 -3.13 -8.68 -15.53
CA VAL A 95 -3.53 -10.00 -16.04
C VAL A 95 -2.98 -10.18 -17.46
N PHE A 96 -3.05 -9.12 -18.27
CA PHE A 96 -2.22 -8.95 -19.45
C PHE A 96 -1.70 -7.52 -19.53
N LEU A 97 -0.59 -7.29 -20.21
CA LEU A 97 -0.02 -5.99 -20.53
C LEU A 97 0.52 -6.01 -21.95
N ARG A 98 -0.06 -5.18 -22.80
CA ARG A 98 0.26 -5.08 -24.22
C ARG A 98 0.76 -3.68 -24.54
N ILE A 99 1.88 -3.56 -25.22
CA ILE A 99 2.35 -2.28 -25.72
C ILE A 99 1.80 -2.11 -27.14
N THR A 100 1.01 -1.06 -27.36
CA THR A 100 0.29 -0.85 -28.63
C THR A 100 1.02 0.08 -29.58
N SER A 101 1.75 1.07 -29.05
CA SER A 101 2.49 2.03 -29.87
C SER A 101 3.64 2.67 -29.08
N LYS A 102 4.58 3.30 -29.79
CA LYS A 102 5.56 4.23 -29.18
C LYS A 102 5.10 5.66 -29.43
N ARG A 103 5.12 6.48 -28.39
CA ARG A 103 4.65 7.87 -28.42
C ARG A 103 5.79 8.84 -28.75
N GLU A 104 5.41 10.03 -29.22
CA GLU A 104 6.36 11.12 -29.51
C GLU A 104 6.99 11.70 -28.23
N ASP A 105 6.29 11.62 -27.09
CA ASP A 105 6.74 12.08 -25.77
C ASP A 105 7.77 11.14 -25.10
N GLY A 106 8.18 10.07 -25.77
CA GLY A 106 9.14 9.08 -25.27
C GLY A 106 8.53 7.97 -24.40
N TYR A 107 7.22 8.01 -24.12
CA TYR A 107 6.50 6.92 -23.49
C TYR A 107 5.98 5.91 -24.52
N HIS A 108 5.24 4.91 -24.04
CA HIS A 108 4.56 3.91 -24.86
C HIS A 108 3.07 3.94 -24.54
N ASP A 109 2.25 3.79 -25.56
CA ASP A 109 0.85 3.44 -25.35
C ASP A 109 0.76 1.96 -25.00
N LEU A 110 -0.08 1.65 -24.03
CA LEU A 110 -0.36 0.30 -23.57
C LEU A 110 -1.86 0.05 -23.51
N ALA A 111 -2.20 -1.23 -23.45
CA ALA A 111 -3.51 -1.75 -23.15
C ALA A 111 -3.36 -2.92 -22.17
N SER A 112 -4.07 -2.90 -21.06
CA SER A 112 -3.86 -3.87 -19.99
C SER A 112 -5.12 -4.06 -19.17
N LEU A 113 -5.40 -5.32 -18.79
CA LEU A 113 -6.36 -5.61 -17.73
C LEU A 113 -5.64 -5.51 -16.39
N PHE A 114 -5.94 -4.47 -15.63
CA PHE A 114 -5.48 -4.32 -14.26
C PHE A 114 -6.53 -4.92 -13.32
N HIS A 115 -6.06 -5.61 -12.27
CA HIS A 115 -6.93 -6.05 -11.19
C HIS A 115 -6.27 -5.82 -9.84
N VAL A 116 -7.02 -5.25 -8.89
CA VAL A 116 -6.61 -5.09 -7.50
C VAL A 116 -6.56 -6.45 -6.81
N ILE A 117 -5.59 -6.64 -5.92
CA ILE A 117 -5.40 -7.87 -5.17
C ILE A 117 -5.36 -7.62 -3.66
N SER A 118 -5.56 -8.68 -2.88
CA SER A 118 -5.61 -8.64 -1.42
C SER A 118 -4.26 -8.37 -0.71
N LEU A 119 -3.15 -8.38 -1.43
CA LEU A 119 -1.85 -7.93 -0.92
C LEU A 119 -1.80 -6.39 -0.93
N GLY A 120 -1.38 -5.76 0.18
CA GLY A 120 -1.23 -4.31 0.25
C GLY A 120 -0.51 -3.84 1.50
N ASP A 121 -0.30 -2.53 1.57
CA ASP A 121 0.24 -1.84 2.75
C ASP A 121 -0.88 -1.32 3.65
N ILE A 122 -0.53 -0.92 4.87
CA ILE A 122 -1.45 -0.18 5.76
C ILE A 122 -0.89 1.23 5.99
N ILE A 123 -1.73 2.24 5.84
CA ILE A 123 -1.35 3.63 6.05
C ILE A 123 -2.21 4.25 7.13
N LYS A 124 -1.54 4.80 8.14
CA LYS A 124 -2.18 5.50 9.26
C LYS A 124 -1.98 7.00 9.04
N PHE A 125 -3.07 7.74 9.03
CA PHE A 125 -3.10 9.19 8.91
C PHE A 125 -3.67 9.81 10.18
N SER A 126 -3.14 10.95 10.58
CA SER A 126 -3.72 11.82 11.58
C SER A 126 -3.43 13.27 11.25
N LEU A 127 -4.32 14.18 11.63
CA LEU A 127 -4.07 15.60 11.42
C LEU A 127 -2.81 16.03 12.19
N SER A 128 -1.90 16.70 11.50
CA SER A 128 -0.74 17.29 12.12
C SER A 128 -1.14 18.59 12.83
N PRO A 129 -0.68 18.81 14.07
CA PRO A 129 -0.76 20.13 14.71
C PRO A 129 0.06 21.19 13.95
N SER A 130 1.05 20.77 13.16
CA SER A 130 1.84 21.65 12.30
C SER A 130 1.07 21.99 11.03
N ARG A 131 1.02 23.28 10.66
CA ARG A 131 0.45 23.74 9.39
C ARG A 131 1.49 24.04 8.32
N SER A 132 2.66 23.40 8.39
CA SER A 132 3.77 23.72 7.49
C SER A 132 4.35 22.52 6.75
N LYS A 133 4.21 21.30 7.28
CA LYS A 133 4.76 20.11 6.64
C LYS A 133 4.05 18.83 7.08
N ASP A 134 3.98 17.88 6.16
CA ASP A 134 3.62 16.51 6.46
C ASP A 134 4.81 15.81 7.15
N CYS A 135 4.53 14.85 8.04
CA CYS A 135 5.54 14.01 8.67
C CYS A 135 5.27 12.56 8.29
N LEU A 136 6.12 11.98 7.44
CA LEU A 136 6.00 10.60 7.01
C LEU A 136 7.04 9.72 7.71
N SER A 137 6.59 8.57 8.20
CA SER A 137 7.43 7.48 8.73
C SER A 137 7.05 6.17 8.06
N ALA A 138 7.98 5.21 8.04
CA ALA A 138 7.74 3.85 7.56
C ALA A 138 8.39 2.82 8.47
N ASN A 139 7.84 1.60 8.50
CA ASN A 139 8.37 0.46 9.25
C ASN A 139 9.65 -0.16 8.64
N VAL A 140 9.94 0.11 7.36
CA VAL A 140 11.09 -0.44 6.63
C VAL A 140 12.08 0.64 6.19
N PRO A 141 13.38 0.35 6.14
CA PRO A 141 14.37 1.27 5.58
C PRO A 141 14.24 1.39 4.05
N GLY A 142 14.79 2.46 3.47
CA GLY A 142 14.89 2.64 2.03
C GLY A 142 13.66 3.24 1.33
N VAL A 143 12.53 3.39 2.05
CA VAL A 143 11.39 4.20 1.58
C VAL A 143 11.74 5.68 1.74
N PRO A 144 11.70 6.51 0.68
CA PRO A 144 11.90 7.95 0.82
C PRO A 144 10.85 8.52 1.78
N LEU A 145 11.25 9.36 2.72
CA LEU A 145 10.35 10.02 3.68
C LEU A 145 10.17 11.52 3.37
N ASP A 146 10.66 11.95 2.21
CA ASP A 146 10.70 13.33 1.73
C ASP A 146 9.79 13.53 0.49
N GLU A 147 9.97 14.65 -0.20
CA GLU A 147 9.25 15.06 -1.42
C GLU A 147 9.37 14.06 -2.59
N LYS A 148 10.28 13.09 -2.51
CA LYS A 148 10.36 12.02 -3.51
C LYS A 148 9.26 10.98 -3.32
N ASN A 149 8.69 10.85 -2.12
CA ASN A 149 7.63 9.89 -1.82
C ASN A 149 6.30 10.30 -2.48
N LEU A 150 5.63 9.34 -3.13
CA LEU A 150 4.37 9.59 -3.81
C LEU A 150 3.23 9.98 -2.87
N ILE A 151 3.24 9.54 -1.60
CA ILE A 151 2.30 10.00 -0.56
C ILE A 151 2.44 11.52 -0.37
N ILE A 152 3.66 12.02 -0.21
CA ILE A 152 3.91 13.46 0.00
C ILE A 152 3.51 14.25 -1.25
N LYS A 153 3.84 13.75 -2.44
CA LYS A 153 3.40 14.36 -3.71
C LYS A 153 1.87 14.41 -3.84
N ALA A 154 1.18 13.35 -3.46
CA ALA A 154 -0.29 13.30 -3.44
C ALA A 154 -0.89 14.36 -2.51
N LEU A 155 -0.41 14.44 -1.27
CA LEU A 155 -0.89 15.43 -0.30
C LEU A 155 -0.60 16.87 -0.77
N ASN A 156 0.58 17.12 -1.34
CA ASN A 156 0.94 18.41 -1.94
C ASN A 156 0.02 18.77 -3.13
N LEU A 157 -0.26 17.82 -4.02
CA LEU A 157 -1.17 18.03 -5.14
C LEU A 157 -2.59 18.34 -4.65
N TYR A 158 -3.09 17.56 -3.69
CA TYR A 158 -4.43 17.76 -3.11
C TYR A 158 -4.56 19.17 -2.51
N ARG A 159 -3.56 19.62 -1.73
CA ARG A 159 -3.51 20.99 -1.20
C ARG A 159 -3.50 22.03 -2.31
N LYS A 160 -2.67 21.84 -3.35
CA LYS A 160 -2.59 22.75 -4.49
C LYS A 160 -3.93 22.89 -5.22
N LYS A 161 -4.70 21.81 -5.36
CA LYS A 161 -5.98 21.79 -6.09
C LYS A 161 -7.15 22.33 -5.26
N THR A 162 -7.15 22.12 -3.95
CA THR A 162 -8.29 22.44 -3.07
C THR A 162 -8.09 23.70 -2.23
N GLY A 163 -6.85 24.18 -2.08
CA GLY A 163 -6.52 25.29 -1.18
C GLY A 163 -6.55 24.94 0.31
N THR A 164 -6.71 23.66 0.68
CA THR A 164 -6.67 23.24 2.08
C THR A 164 -5.31 23.47 2.72
N ASP A 165 -5.27 23.84 4.00
CA ASP A 165 -4.06 24.03 4.81
C ASP A 165 -3.82 22.86 5.78
N LYS A 166 -4.47 21.70 5.53
CA LYS A 166 -4.33 20.49 6.33
C LYS A 166 -3.03 19.74 5.99
N PHE A 167 -2.29 19.40 7.03
CA PHE A 167 -1.10 18.56 6.98
C PHE A 167 -1.29 17.36 7.89
N PHE A 168 -0.49 16.32 7.65
CA PHE A 168 -0.71 15.01 8.24
C PHE A 168 0.56 14.46 8.90
N TRP A 169 0.36 13.72 9.98
CA TRP A 169 1.29 12.69 10.39
C TRP A 169 0.86 11.38 9.75
N ILE A 170 1.79 10.77 9.02
CA ILE A 170 1.59 9.55 8.26
C ILE A 170 2.56 8.47 8.75
N HIS A 171 2.04 7.27 8.97
CA HIS A 171 2.85 6.08 9.18
C HIS A 171 2.48 5.02 8.14
N LEU A 172 3.45 4.61 7.34
CA LEU A 172 3.35 3.57 6.34
C LEU A 172 3.88 2.24 6.89
N ASP A 173 2.97 1.31 7.14
CA ASP A 173 3.31 -0.10 7.39
C ASP A 173 3.43 -0.81 6.03
N LYS A 174 4.66 -0.78 5.50
CA LYS A 174 5.03 -1.32 4.20
C LYS A 174 5.19 -2.84 4.30
N LYS A 175 4.39 -3.57 3.54
CA LYS A 175 4.52 -5.02 3.31
C LYS A 175 4.92 -5.33 1.89
N VAL A 176 4.44 -4.52 0.94
CA VAL A 176 4.67 -4.76 -0.49
C VAL A 176 6.12 -4.36 -0.82
N PRO A 177 6.93 -5.24 -1.43
CA PRO A 177 8.30 -4.90 -1.79
C PRO A 177 8.37 -3.75 -2.81
N THR A 178 9.36 -2.87 -2.64
CA THR A 178 9.65 -1.83 -3.63
C THR A 178 10.13 -2.47 -4.94
N GLY A 179 9.69 -1.91 -6.08
CA GLY A 179 10.12 -2.39 -7.41
C GLY A 179 9.55 -3.77 -7.81
N ALA A 180 8.44 -4.18 -7.21
CA ALA A 180 7.79 -5.47 -7.46
C ALA A 180 6.91 -5.51 -8.73
N GLY A 181 6.64 -4.37 -9.37
CA GLY A 181 5.69 -4.29 -10.50
C GLY A 181 4.21 -4.30 -10.08
N LEU A 182 3.94 -4.30 -8.77
CA LEU A 182 2.61 -4.43 -8.17
C LEU A 182 1.88 -3.10 -7.90
N GLY A 183 2.47 -1.97 -8.29
CA GLY A 183 1.84 -0.65 -8.10
C GLY A 183 1.74 -0.16 -6.66
N GLY A 184 2.45 -0.77 -5.69
CA GLY A 184 2.30 -0.41 -4.26
C GLY A 184 2.51 1.07 -3.94
N GLY A 185 3.55 1.70 -4.49
CA GLY A 185 3.76 3.15 -4.29
C GLY A 185 2.66 4.01 -4.92
N SER A 186 2.13 3.59 -6.08
CA SER A 186 1.00 4.26 -6.74
C SER A 186 -0.27 4.15 -5.92
N SER A 187 -0.55 2.97 -5.37
CA SER A 187 -1.65 2.76 -4.43
C SER A 187 -1.52 3.64 -3.20
N ASN A 188 -0.32 3.74 -2.61
CA ASN A 188 -0.10 4.58 -1.43
C ASN A 188 -0.44 6.05 -1.71
N ALA A 189 -0.14 6.53 -2.91
CA ALA A 189 -0.49 7.88 -3.36
C ALA A 189 -2.01 8.07 -3.53
N ALA A 190 -2.69 7.11 -4.16
CA ALA A 190 -4.15 7.14 -4.30
C ALA A 190 -4.84 7.12 -2.92
N THR A 191 -4.39 6.25 -2.01
CA THR A 191 -4.88 6.18 -0.63
C THR A 191 -4.65 7.50 0.11
N ALA A 192 -3.53 8.20 -0.13
CA ALA A 192 -3.26 9.50 0.48
C ALA A 192 -4.18 10.61 -0.06
N LEU A 193 -4.45 10.63 -1.38
CA LEU A 193 -5.44 11.55 -1.98
C LEU A 193 -6.83 11.31 -1.39
N TRP A 194 -7.25 10.04 -1.31
CA TRP A 194 -8.54 9.68 -0.74
C TRP A 194 -8.63 10.09 0.74
N ALA A 195 -7.61 9.77 1.55
CA ALA A 195 -7.55 10.17 2.95
C ALA A 195 -7.65 11.69 3.14
N ALA A 196 -6.87 12.46 2.37
CA ALA A 196 -6.90 13.93 2.44
C ALA A 196 -8.29 14.49 2.11
N ASN A 197 -9.00 13.87 1.17
CA ASN A 197 -10.38 14.21 0.86
C ASN A 197 -11.33 13.91 2.02
N GLN A 198 -11.23 12.73 2.63
CA GLN A 198 -12.03 12.36 3.81
C GLN A 198 -11.81 13.33 4.98
N PHE A 199 -10.56 13.66 5.31
CA PHE A 199 -10.24 14.65 6.35
C PHE A 199 -10.73 16.06 6.00
N SER A 200 -11.02 16.34 4.74
CA SER A 200 -11.54 17.62 4.27
C SER A 200 -13.07 17.66 4.19
N GLY A 201 -13.77 16.58 4.55
CA GLY A 201 -15.22 16.48 4.42
C GLY A 201 -15.68 16.21 2.99
N SER A 202 -14.88 15.45 2.22
CA SER A 202 -15.17 15.07 0.84
C SER A 202 -15.44 16.27 -0.08
N LEU A 203 -14.53 17.26 -0.05
CA LEU A 203 -14.65 18.50 -0.82
C LEU A 203 -14.74 18.28 -2.33
N VAL A 204 -14.17 17.17 -2.82
CA VAL A 204 -14.07 16.85 -4.23
C VAL A 204 -14.57 15.44 -4.49
N THR A 205 -14.99 15.18 -5.72
CA THR A 205 -15.47 13.87 -6.16
C THR A 205 -14.35 12.87 -6.35
N GLU A 206 -14.63 11.56 -6.27
CA GLU A 206 -13.62 10.53 -6.57
C GLU A 206 -13.11 10.62 -8.01
N LYS A 207 -13.96 11.05 -8.95
CA LYS A 207 -13.56 11.29 -10.34
C LYS A 207 -12.49 12.37 -10.46
N GLU A 208 -12.64 13.49 -9.74
CA GLU A 208 -11.62 14.54 -9.71
C GLU A 208 -10.32 14.03 -9.09
N LEU A 209 -10.38 13.23 -8.02
CA LEU A 209 -9.20 12.59 -7.43
C LEU A 209 -8.50 11.67 -8.44
N GLN A 210 -9.28 10.86 -9.16
CA GLN A 210 -8.78 9.95 -10.20
C GLN A 210 -8.06 10.74 -11.30
N GLU A 211 -8.68 11.79 -11.82
CA GLU A 211 -8.10 12.65 -12.86
C GLU A 211 -6.79 13.30 -12.40
N TRP A 212 -6.77 13.90 -11.20
CA TRP A 212 -5.57 14.58 -10.67
C TRP A 212 -4.43 13.60 -10.41
N SER A 213 -4.76 12.39 -9.99
CA SER A 213 -3.76 11.40 -9.64
C SER A 213 -2.85 10.99 -10.82
N GLY A 214 -3.35 11.11 -12.05
CA GLY A 214 -2.58 10.89 -13.28
C GLY A 214 -1.42 11.88 -13.47
N GLU A 215 -1.44 13.05 -12.82
CA GLU A 215 -0.31 14.01 -12.82
C GLU A 215 0.90 13.48 -12.05
N ILE A 216 0.71 12.53 -11.13
CA ILE A 216 1.76 11.99 -10.27
C ILE A 216 2.31 10.68 -10.84
N GLY A 217 1.45 9.83 -11.42
CA GLY A 217 1.87 8.54 -11.98
C GLY A 217 0.73 7.81 -12.69
N SER A 218 1.07 7.12 -13.78
CA SER A 218 0.09 6.49 -14.68
C SER A 218 -0.74 5.37 -14.05
N ASP A 219 -0.20 4.65 -13.07
CA ASP A 219 -0.91 3.57 -12.37
C ASP A 219 -1.83 4.08 -11.24
N ILE A 220 -1.72 5.35 -10.83
CA ILE A 220 -2.45 5.87 -9.65
C ILE A 220 -3.97 5.97 -9.92
N PRO A 221 -4.44 6.47 -11.08
CA PRO A 221 -5.86 6.53 -11.40
C PRO A 221 -6.59 5.19 -11.26
N PHE A 222 -5.90 4.07 -11.54
CA PHE A 222 -6.50 2.74 -11.45
C PHE A 222 -7.00 2.40 -10.05
N PHE A 223 -6.34 2.87 -8.99
CA PHE A 223 -6.76 2.59 -7.62
C PHE A 223 -8.03 3.35 -7.20
N PHE A 224 -8.58 4.20 -8.08
CA PHE A 224 -9.92 4.75 -7.92
C PHE A 224 -10.99 3.94 -8.69
N SER A 225 -10.63 2.84 -9.37
CA SER A 225 -11.61 1.91 -9.97
C SER A 225 -12.41 1.12 -8.93
N HIS A 226 -13.37 0.33 -9.38
CA HIS A 226 -14.05 -0.68 -8.57
C HIS A 226 -13.25 -1.99 -8.39
N GLY A 227 -12.01 -2.07 -8.88
CA GLY A 227 -11.10 -3.21 -8.65
C GLY A 227 -10.63 -3.92 -9.92
N ALA A 228 -11.43 -3.90 -10.99
CA ALA A 228 -11.04 -4.42 -12.30
C ALA A 228 -11.25 -3.33 -13.37
N ALA A 229 -10.24 -3.08 -14.18
CA ALA A 229 -10.33 -2.07 -15.23
C ALA A 229 -9.47 -2.42 -16.43
N TYR A 230 -10.00 -2.07 -17.62
CA TYR A 230 -9.22 -2.03 -18.85
C TYR A 230 -8.53 -0.66 -18.95
N CYS A 231 -7.21 -0.66 -18.83
CA CYS A 231 -6.40 0.55 -18.76
C CYS A 231 -5.66 0.78 -20.08
N THR A 232 -5.72 2.01 -20.59
CA THR A 232 -5.07 2.43 -21.85
C THR A 232 -4.26 3.72 -21.70
N GLY A 233 -3.69 4.24 -22.80
CA GLY A 233 -2.73 5.34 -22.76
C GLY A 233 -1.41 4.84 -22.19
N ARG A 234 -0.86 5.51 -21.18
CA ARG A 234 0.26 5.00 -20.35
C ARG A 234 -0.23 4.14 -19.17
N GLY A 235 -1.54 3.87 -19.09
CA GLY A 235 -2.22 3.21 -17.98
C GLY A 235 -3.17 4.14 -17.21
N GLU A 236 -3.14 5.45 -17.48
CA GLU A 236 -3.94 6.47 -16.79
C GLU A 236 -5.38 6.58 -17.29
N ILE A 237 -5.68 6.08 -18.48
CA ILE A 237 -7.04 6.06 -19.01
C ILE A 237 -7.70 4.78 -18.51
N VAL A 238 -8.48 4.91 -17.45
CA VAL A 238 -9.11 3.79 -16.74
C VAL A 238 -10.54 3.62 -17.21
N GLN A 239 -10.86 2.45 -17.76
CA GLN A 239 -12.22 2.02 -18.03
C GLN A 239 -12.59 0.90 -17.07
N ASP A 240 -13.44 1.20 -16.09
CA ASP A 240 -13.96 0.20 -15.17
C ASP A 240 -14.76 -0.87 -15.92
N ILE A 241 -14.58 -2.12 -15.49
CA ILE A 241 -15.30 -3.27 -16.03
C ILE A 241 -15.82 -4.13 -14.86
N PRO A 242 -16.91 -4.89 -15.08
CA PRO A 242 -17.28 -5.95 -14.15
C PRO A 242 -16.09 -6.92 -13.94
N PRO A 243 -15.85 -7.44 -12.73
CA PRO A 243 -14.78 -8.39 -12.47
C PRO A 243 -14.88 -9.57 -13.45
N PRO A 244 -13.91 -9.73 -14.37
CA PRO A 244 -14.00 -10.77 -15.39
C PRO A 244 -13.62 -12.15 -14.85
N LEU A 245 -13.24 -12.23 -13.57
CA LEU A 245 -12.65 -13.39 -12.91
C LEU A 245 -13.25 -13.56 -11.50
N PRO A 246 -13.37 -14.81 -11.00
CA PRO A 246 -13.87 -15.07 -9.65
C PRO A 246 -12.97 -14.42 -8.59
N LEU A 247 -13.55 -13.76 -7.59
CA LEU A 247 -12.77 -13.07 -6.56
C LEU A 247 -12.02 -14.02 -5.64
N ASP A 248 -12.49 -15.25 -5.51
CA ASP A 248 -11.89 -16.35 -4.75
C ASP A 248 -10.85 -17.16 -5.53
N LEU A 249 -10.53 -16.77 -6.77
CA LEU A 249 -9.47 -17.42 -7.56
C LEU A 249 -8.10 -17.14 -6.91
N PRO A 250 -7.43 -18.17 -6.36
CA PRO A 250 -6.23 -17.97 -5.58
C PRO A 250 -5.00 -17.76 -6.46
N MET A 251 -4.05 -16.99 -5.95
CA MET A 251 -2.74 -16.82 -6.58
C MET A 251 -1.62 -16.74 -5.57
N VAL A 252 -0.43 -17.10 -6.03
CA VAL A 252 0.83 -16.90 -5.31
C VAL A 252 1.68 -15.87 -6.04
N LEU A 253 2.23 -14.93 -5.28
CA LEU A 253 3.18 -13.93 -5.74
C LEU A 253 4.57 -14.30 -5.26
N VAL A 254 5.50 -14.42 -6.20
CA VAL A 254 6.91 -14.72 -5.93
C VAL A 254 7.76 -13.58 -6.46
N LYS A 255 8.35 -12.81 -5.54
CA LYS A 255 9.21 -11.67 -5.87
C LYS A 255 10.63 -11.94 -5.38
N PRO A 256 11.62 -12.11 -6.26
CA PRO A 256 13.00 -12.28 -5.85
C PRO A 256 13.63 -10.95 -5.43
N GLN A 257 14.80 -10.97 -4.81
CA GLN A 257 15.41 -9.75 -4.26
C GLN A 257 15.71 -8.71 -5.34
N GLU A 258 16.09 -9.15 -6.54
CA GLU A 258 16.42 -8.30 -7.66
C GLU A 258 15.25 -7.39 -8.03
N ALA A 259 15.52 -6.09 -8.10
CA ALA A 259 14.59 -5.11 -8.63
C ALA A 259 14.70 -5.06 -10.16
N CYS A 260 13.58 -4.78 -10.82
CA CYS A 260 13.54 -4.55 -12.26
C CYS A 260 13.11 -3.10 -12.52
N PRO A 261 14.04 -2.13 -12.64
CA PRO A 261 13.69 -0.74 -12.82
C PRO A 261 12.87 -0.55 -14.10
N THR A 262 11.66 0.00 -13.97
CA THR A 262 10.71 0.15 -15.08
C THR A 262 11.35 0.83 -16.29
N ALA A 263 12.11 1.91 -16.08
CA ALA A 263 12.81 2.62 -17.16
C ALA A 263 13.81 1.74 -17.93
N GLU A 264 14.54 0.85 -17.24
CA GLU A 264 15.52 -0.04 -17.88
C GLU A 264 14.86 -1.14 -18.72
N VAL A 265 13.68 -1.61 -18.30
CA VAL A 265 12.87 -2.57 -19.06
C VAL A 265 12.30 -1.91 -20.32
N TYR A 266 11.68 -0.74 -20.18
CA TYR A 266 11.14 0.00 -21.33
C TYR A 266 12.23 0.42 -22.33
N LYS A 267 13.44 0.72 -21.88
CA LYS A 267 14.58 1.04 -22.76
C LYS A 267 15.01 -0.14 -23.64
N ARG A 268 14.80 -1.37 -23.17
CA ARG A 268 15.12 -2.61 -23.90
C ARG A 268 13.96 -3.11 -24.75
N PHE A 269 12.76 -2.61 -24.51
CA PHE A 269 11.56 -3.01 -25.22
C PHE A 269 11.68 -2.72 -26.73
N ARG A 270 11.19 -3.67 -27.53
CA ARG A 270 11.21 -3.63 -28.99
C ARG A 270 9.85 -4.06 -29.52
N LEU A 271 9.09 -3.11 -30.04
CA LEU A 271 7.70 -3.31 -30.47
C LEU A 271 7.59 -4.39 -31.55
N GLU A 272 8.55 -4.44 -32.47
CA GLU A 272 8.63 -5.40 -33.57
C GLU A 272 8.81 -6.86 -33.13
N LYS A 273 9.22 -7.10 -31.88
CA LYS A 273 9.35 -8.45 -31.31
C LYS A 273 8.09 -8.95 -30.63
N THR A 274 7.03 -8.13 -30.54
CA THR A 274 5.77 -8.52 -29.90
C THR A 274 4.86 -9.29 -30.86
N THR A 275 4.16 -10.30 -30.35
CA THR A 275 3.11 -11.00 -31.12
C THR A 275 1.94 -10.05 -31.33
N PRO A 276 1.35 -9.87 -32.52
CA PRO A 276 0.25 -8.93 -32.74
C PRO A 276 -1.09 -9.51 -32.26
N VAL A 277 -1.27 -9.59 -30.93
CA VAL A 277 -2.54 -9.98 -30.31
C VAL A 277 -3.33 -8.73 -29.95
N ASP A 278 -4.59 -8.69 -30.37
CA ASP A 278 -5.53 -7.64 -30.02
C ASP A 278 -5.89 -7.72 -28.51
N PRO A 279 -5.60 -6.68 -27.72
CA PRO A 279 -5.92 -6.65 -26.29
C PRO A 279 -7.41 -6.83 -25.98
N LEU A 280 -8.32 -6.39 -26.86
CA LEU A 280 -9.76 -6.57 -26.65
C LEU A 280 -10.18 -8.04 -26.78
N LYS A 281 -9.53 -8.80 -27.68
CA LYS A 281 -9.75 -10.25 -27.80
C LYS A 281 -9.22 -11.01 -26.59
N LEU A 282 -8.12 -10.54 -25.98
CA LEU A 282 -7.63 -11.10 -24.72
C LEU A 282 -8.66 -10.88 -23.61
N LEU A 283 -9.18 -9.66 -23.49
CA LEU A 283 -10.21 -9.33 -22.51
C LEU A 283 -11.48 -10.17 -22.70
N GLU A 284 -11.99 -10.26 -23.93
CA GLU A 284 -13.15 -11.08 -24.28
C GLU A 284 -12.94 -12.54 -23.88
N LYS A 285 -11.78 -13.12 -24.21
CA LYS A 285 -11.46 -14.50 -23.88
C LYS A 285 -11.35 -14.74 -22.37
N ILE A 286 -10.79 -13.80 -21.62
CA ILE A 286 -10.74 -13.87 -20.15
C ILE A 286 -12.16 -13.87 -19.59
N SER A 287 -13.02 -12.97 -20.06
CA SER A 287 -14.41 -12.90 -19.61
C SER A 287 -15.25 -14.12 -19.98
N SER A 288 -14.98 -14.75 -21.13
CA SER A 288 -15.77 -15.91 -21.61
C SER A 288 -15.26 -17.26 -21.12
N SER A 289 -13.96 -17.38 -20.89
CA SER A 289 -13.29 -18.68 -20.72
C SER A 289 -12.36 -18.73 -19.50
N GLY A 290 -12.26 -17.64 -18.73
CA GLY A 290 -11.40 -17.56 -17.56
C GLY A 290 -9.92 -17.36 -17.91
N ILE A 291 -9.06 -17.61 -16.93
CA ILE A 291 -7.62 -17.46 -17.10
C ILE A 291 -7.02 -18.69 -17.78
N SER A 292 -6.07 -18.44 -18.68
CA SER A 292 -5.18 -19.44 -19.23
C SER A 292 -3.83 -18.81 -19.57
N GLN A 293 -2.80 -19.63 -19.73
CA GLN A 293 -1.45 -19.15 -20.04
C GLN A 293 -1.37 -18.27 -21.30
N ASP A 294 -2.24 -18.50 -22.30
CA ASP A 294 -2.23 -17.77 -23.56
C ASP A 294 -2.94 -16.40 -23.51
N VAL A 295 -3.75 -16.14 -22.49
CA VAL A 295 -4.32 -14.80 -22.25
C VAL A 295 -3.47 -13.95 -21.32
N CYS A 296 -2.66 -14.57 -20.46
CA CYS A 296 -1.73 -13.89 -19.57
C CYS A 296 -0.43 -13.46 -20.27
N ILE A 297 -0.55 -12.48 -21.17
CA ILE A 297 0.55 -11.94 -21.96
C ILE A 297 1.06 -10.66 -21.31
N ASN A 298 2.37 -10.56 -21.09
CA ASN A 298 3.01 -9.31 -20.71
C ASN A 298 4.21 -9.02 -21.64
N ASP A 299 4.05 -8.02 -22.51
CA ASP A 299 5.07 -7.63 -23.49
C ASP A 299 6.38 -7.14 -22.86
N LEU A 300 6.36 -6.78 -21.57
CA LEU A 300 7.56 -6.39 -20.81
C LEU A 300 8.35 -7.59 -20.25
N GLU A 301 7.84 -8.82 -20.34
CA GLU A 301 8.58 -10.01 -19.88
C GLU A 301 9.88 -10.21 -20.64
N THR A 302 9.85 -10.14 -21.97
CA THR A 302 11.05 -10.34 -22.80
C THR A 302 12.17 -9.36 -22.41
N PRO A 303 11.96 -8.03 -22.41
CA PRO A 303 13.00 -7.10 -22.00
C PRO A 303 13.38 -7.22 -20.51
N ALA A 304 12.44 -7.58 -19.62
CA ALA A 304 12.75 -7.82 -18.21
C ALA A 304 13.65 -9.04 -18.03
N PHE A 305 13.44 -10.11 -18.80
CA PHE A 305 14.26 -11.32 -18.80
C PHE A 305 15.63 -11.11 -19.45
N GLU A 306 15.73 -10.21 -20.43
CA GLU A 306 17.02 -9.76 -20.96
C GLU A 306 17.81 -8.97 -19.91
N PHE A 307 17.13 -8.18 -19.07
CA PHE A 307 17.76 -7.41 -17.99
C PHE A 307 18.12 -8.27 -16.76
N VAL A 308 17.20 -9.16 -16.34
CA VAL A 308 17.34 -10.05 -15.18
C VAL A 308 17.05 -11.50 -15.60
N PRO A 309 18.05 -12.23 -16.13
CA PRO A 309 17.84 -13.60 -16.61
C PRO A 309 17.37 -14.60 -15.54
N THR A 310 17.63 -14.33 -14.25
CA THR A 310 17.14 -15.14 -13.13
C THR A 310 15.61 -15.14 -13.05
N LEU A 311 14.93 -14.05 -13.44
CA LEU A 311 13.45 -14.00 -13.52
C LEU A 311 12.88 -14.98 -14.54
N LYS A 312 13.55 -15.14 -15.69
CA LYS A 312 13.13 -16.11 -16.70
C LYS A 312 13.21 -17.53 -16.16
N ARG A 313 14.32 -17.86 -15.48
CA ARG A 313 14.49 -19.16 -14.81
C ARG A 313 13.40 -19.37 -13.77
N LEU A 314 13.14 -18.39 -12.90
CA LEU A 314 12.09 -18.48 -11.89
C LEU A 314 10.72 -18.78 -12.52
N LYS A 315 10.31 -18.03 -13.54
CA LYS A 315 9.05 -18.27 -14.27
C LYS A 315 9.00 -19.69 -14.86
N GLN A 316 10.06 -20.12 -15.54
CA GLN A 316 10.12 -21.46 -16.14
C GLN A 316 10.01 -22.57 -15.09
N ARG A 317 10.64 -22.39 -13.94
CA ARG A 317 10.57 -23.34 -12.82
C ARG A 317 9.20 -23.38 -12.18
N MET A 318 8.56 -22.23 -11.98
CA MET A 318 7.18 -22.16 -11.51
C MET A 318 6.23 -22.91 -12.45
N ILE A 319 6.36 -22.72 -13.77
CA ILE A 319 5.58 -23.45 -14.77
C ILE A 319 5.83 -24.96 -14.68
N ALA A 320 7.10 -25.38 -14.54
CA ALA A 320 7.45 -26.79 -14.51
C ALA A 320 6.99 -27.49 -13.23
N ALA A 321 7.15 -26.85 -12.07
CA ALA A 321 6.82 -27.41 -10.77
C ALA A 321 5.32 -27.29 -10.43
N GLY A 322 4.64 -26.26 -10.91
CA GLY A 322 3.19 -26.03 -10.71
C GLY A 322 2.29 -26.65 -11.78
N ARG A 323 2.77 -27.63 -12.56
CA ARG A 323 1.96 -28.28 -13.61
C ARG A 323 0.71 -28.92 -12.99
N GLY A 324 -0.46 -28.48 -13.46
CA GLY A 324 -1.76 -28.93 -12.96
C GLY A 324 -2.25 -28.21 -11.70
N GLN A 325 -1.47 -27.25 -11.17
CA GLN A 325 -1.86 -26.39 -10.05
C GLN A 325 -2.13 -24.95 -10.48
N TYR A 326 -1.39 -24.45 -11.46
CA TYR A 326 -1.58 -23.10 -12.00
C TYR A 326 -2.26 -23.12 -13.37
N ASP A 327 -3.26 -22.26 -13.54
CA ASP A 327 -3.91 -21.96 -14.83
C ASP A 327 -3.00 -21.10 -15.71
N ALA A 328 -2.21 -20.22 -15.09
CA ALA A 328 -1.19 -19.41 -15.75
C ALA A 328 -0.05 -19.02 -14.80
N VAL A 329 1.13 -18.79 -15.38
CA VAL A 329 2.27 -18.14 -14.72
C VAL A 329 2.73 -16.97 -15.57
N PHE A 330 2.78 -15.77 -14.99
CA PHE A 330 3.12 -14.54 -15.71
C PHE A 330 3.77 -13.50 -14.80
N MET A 331 4.46 -12.53 -15.38
CA MET A 331 5.04 -11.40 -14.65
C MET A 331 4.03 -10.25 -14.55
N SER A 332 3.97 -9.59 -13.39
CA SER A 332 3.18 -8.37 -13.22
C SER A 332 4.01 -7.10 -13.48
N GLY A 333 3.41 -6.10 -14.15
CA GLY A 333 4.05 -4.83 -14.49
C GLY A 333 5.35 -5.00 -15.28
N SER A 334 6.38 -4.23 -14.94
CA SER A 334 7.74 -4.41 -15.47
C SER A 334 8.57 -5.43 -14.66
N GLY A 335 7.92 -6.23 -13.81
CA GLY A 335 8.58 -7.08 -12.82
C GLY A 335 8.98 -6.34 -11.54
N SER A 336 9.61 -7.02 -10.58
CA SER A 336 10.14 -8.40 -10.68
C SER A 336 9.21 -9.53 -10.20
N THR A 337 7.96 -9.26 -9.81
CA THR A 337 7.07 -10.31 -9.32
C THR A 337 6.58 -11.25 -10.43
N ILE A 338 6.73 -12.55 -10.20
CA ILE A 338 6.06 -13.62 -10.95
C ILE A 338 4.81 -14.04 -10.17
N VAL A 339 3.69 -14.17 -10.88
CA VAL A 339 2.39 -14.58 -10.36
C VAL A 339 2.08 -15.98 -10.90
N GLY A 340 1.78 -16.92 -10.01
CA GLY A 340 1.12 -18.18 -10.35
C GLY A 340 -0.33 -18.10 -9.91
N ILE A 341 -1.27 -18.27 -10.83
CA ILE A 341 -2.71 -18.17 -10.55
C ILE A 341 -3.40 -19.52 -10.75
N GLY A 342 -4.39 -19.84 -9.90
CA GLY A 342 -5.08 -21.13 -9.83
C GLY A 342 -4.81 -21.88 -8.51
N SER A 343 -3.70 -21.59 -7.84
CA SER A 343 -3.36 -22.13 -6.52
C SER A 343 -2.60 -21.10 -5.67
N PRO A 344 -2.84 -21.04 -4.34
CA PRO A 344 -2.09 -20.18 -3.44
C PRO A 344 -0.73 -20.78 -3.04
N GLU A 345 -0.52 -22.08 -3.29
CA GLU A 345 0.64 -22.82 -2.80
C GLU A 345 1.89 -22.50 -3.63
N PRO A 346 2.98 -22.00 -3.02
CA PRO A 346 4.26 -21.87 -3.70
C PRO A 346 4.86 -23.25 -4.03
N PRO A 347 5.54 -23.45 -5.17
CA PRO A 347 6.13 -24.74 -5.49
C PRO A 347 7.29 -25.08 -4.54
N GLN A 348 7.46 -26.36 -4.20
CA GLN A 348 8.41 -26.83 -3.16
C GLN A 348 9.85 -26.35 -3.34
N PHE A 349 10.33 -26.22 -4.58
CA PHE A 349 11.69 -25.76 -4.86
C PHE A 349 12.01 -24.37 -4.29
N ILE A 350 11.00 -23.54 -4.03
CA ILE A 350 11.19 -22.23 -3.40
C ILE A 350 11.73 -22.38 -1.98
N TYR A 351 11.35 -23.44 -1.27
CA TYR A 351 11.79 -23.72 0.10
C TYR A 351 13.08 -24.55 0.13
N ASP A 352 13.23 -25.47 -0.82
CA ASP A 352 14.32 -26.45 -0.82
C ASP A 352 15.65 -25.86 -1.30
N GLU A 353 15.62 -24.77 -2.08
CA GLU A 353 16.81 -24.26 -2.75
C GLU A 353 17.24 -22.89 -2.25
N ASP A 354 18.51 -22.80 -1.88
CA ASP A 354 19.13 -21.59 -1.32
C ASP A 354 19.02 -20.35 -2.22
N GLU A 355 18.92 -20.53 -3.55
CA GLU A 355 18.69 -19.44 -4.50
C GLU A 355 17.40 -18.65 -4.21
N TYR A 356 16.38 -19.31 -3.64
CA TYR A 356 15.07 -18.70 -3.39
C TYR A 356 14.78 -18.44 -1.91
N ARG A 357 15.74 -18.65 -1.01
CA ARG A 357 15.54 -18.52 0.45
C ARG A 357 14.98 -17.16 0.88
N ASP A 358 15.41 -16.08 0.21
CA ASP A 358 15.04 -14.71 0.55
C ASP A 358 14.02 -14.08 -0.42
N VAL A 359 13.30 -14.90 -1.19
CA VAL A 359 12.21 -14.38 -2.03
C VAL A 359 11.06 -13.92 -1.14
N PHE A 360 10.43 -12.83 -1.54
CA PHE A 360 9.15 -12.45 -0.96
C PHE A 360 8.05 -13.34 -1.54
N LEU A 361 7.28 -13.96 -0.65
CA LEU A 361 6.11 -14.76 -0.97
C LEU A 361 4.87 -14.10 -0.38
N SER A 362 3.79 -14.07 -1.17
CA SER A 362 2.48 -13.70 -0.67
C SER A 362 1.42 -14.46 -1.44
N GLU A 363 0.46 -15.02 -0.71
CA GLU A 363 -0.82 -15.39 -1.28
C GLU A 363 -1.62 -14.12 -1.56
N ALA A 364 -2.46 -14.17 -2.59
CA ALA A 364 -3.47 -13.16 -2.81
C ALA A 364 -4.70 -13.72 -3.50
N ASN A 365 -5.75 -12.91 -3.47
CA ASN A 365 -7.00 -13.07 -4.20
C ASN A 365 -7.32 -11.75 -4.87
N PHE A 366 -8.22 -11.77 -5.84
CA PHE A 366 -8.75 -10.55 -6.43
C PHE A 366 -9.60 -9.78 -5.42
N LEU A 367 -9.57 -8.45 -5.53
CA LEU A 367 -10.28 -7.56 -4.63
C LEU A 367 -11.03 -6.48 -5.41
N THR A 368 -12.22 -6.15 -4.94
CA THR A 368 -13.05 -5.04 -5.43
C THR A 368 -13.40 -4.09 -4.29
N ARG A 369 -14.01 -2.96 -4.64
CA ARG A 369 -14.60 -2.03 -3.68
C ARG A 369 -15.92 -1.49 -4.23
N GLU A 370 -16.78 -1.06 -3.32
CA GLU A 370 -17.99 -0.32 -3.66
C GLU A 370 -17.67 1.15 -3.94
N GLU A 371 -18.58 1.81 -4.67
CA GLU A 371 -18.49 3.24 -4.93
C GLU A 371 -18.49 4.05 -3.61
N ASN A 372 -17.64 5.06 -3.50
CA ASN A 372 -17.45 5.89 -2.31
C ASN A 372 -16.87 5.17 -1.07
N GLU A 373 -16.54 3.89 -1.17
CA GLU A 373 -15.76 3.18 -0.15
C GLU A 373 -14.30 3.03 -0.60
N TRP A 374 -13.36 3.04 0.34
CA TRP A 374 -11.99 2.60 0.04
C TRP A 374 -11.84 1.09 0.17
N TYR A 375 -10.84 0.51 -0.50
CA TYR A 375 -10.55 -0.91 -0.38
C TYR A 375 -10.34 -1.32 1.08
N LYS A 376 -10.94 -2.44 1.46
CA LYS A 376 -10.83 -3.03 2.79
C LYS A 376 -9.82 -4.17 2.73
N GLN A 377 -8.98 -4.25 3.77
CA GLN A 377 -8.09 -5.40 3.91
C GLN A 377 -8.96 -6.65 4.14
N PRO A 378 -8.76 -7.74 3.38
CA PRO A 378 -9.49 -8.98 3.64
C PRO A 378 -9.20 -9.49 5.05
N ALA A 379 -10.22 -10.08 5.68
CA ALA A 379 -10.02 -10.79 6.94
C ALA A 379 -8.98 -11.90 6.71
N SER A 380 -7.94 -11.94 7.54
CA SER A 380 -6.94 -13.01 7.47
C SER A 380 -7.67 -14.34 7.64
N ALA A 381 -7.53 -15.27 6.70
CA ALA A 381 -8.13 -16.61 6.78
C ALA A 381 -7.52 -17.50 7.89
N THR A 382 -6.78 -16.90 8.82
CA THR A 382 -6.09 -17.53 9.95
C THR A 382 -6.56 -16.93 11.27
N ALA A 383 -7.84 -17.12 11.57
CA ALA A 383 -8.35 -17.11 12.93
C ALA A 383 -9.35 -18.26 13.06
N SER A 384 -8.83 -19.48 13.17
CA SER A 384 -9.61 -20.58 13.75
C SER A 384 -9.90 -20.17 15.19
N GLU A 385 -11.13 -19.72 15.47
CA GLU A 385 -11.61 -19.64 16.85
C GLU A 385 -11.48 -21.03 17.49
N PRO A 386 -10.90 -21.15 18.69
CA PRO A 386 -10.91 -22.43 19.39
C PRO A 386 -12.36 -22.76 19.74
N VAL A 387 -12.89 -23.78 19.08
CA VAL A 387 -14.14 -24.43 19.47
C VAL A 387 -13.96 -24.93 20.91
N SER A 388 -14.56 -24.24 21.86
CA SER A 388 -14.61 -24.69 23.25
C SER A 388 -15.61 -25.84 23.36
N GLU A 389 -15.17 -27.07 23.14
CA GLU A 389 -15.89 -28.26 23.59
C GLU A 389 -15.84 -28.33 25.12
N PHE A 390 -16.83 -27.72 25.77
CA PHE A 390 -17.20 -28.10 27.13
C PHE A 390 -18.13 -29.31 27.06
N SER A 391 -17.52 -30.50 27.07
CA SER A 391 -18.20 -31.76 27.36
C SER A 391 -18.75 -31.72 28.78
N LYS A 392 -20.08 -31.62 28.91
CA LYS A 392 -20.79 -31.93 30.15
C LYS A 392 -20.67 -33.42 30.42
N PHE A 393 -19.83 -33.78 31.39
CA PHE A 393 -20.01 -35.01 32.17
C PHE A 393 -20.91 -34.68 33.36
N THR A 394 -22.08 -35.29 33.40
CA THR A 394 -22.87 -35.51 34.62
C THR A 394 -23.41 -36.92 34.54
N GLU A 395 -22.86 -37.80 35.38
CA GLU A 395 -23.60 -38.89 36.02
C GLU A 395 -24.56 -38.34 37.07
#